data_AF-A0A0U5JFW3-F1
#
_entry.id   AF-A0A0U5JFW3-F1
#
_cell.length_a   1.000
_cell.length_b   1.000
_cell.length_c   1.000
_cell.angle_alpha   90.00
_cell.angle_beta   90.00
_cell.angle_gamma   90.00
#
_symmetry.space_group_name_H-M   'P 1'
#
loop_
_entity.id
_entity.type
_entity.pdbx_description
1 polymer ?
#
loop_
_entity_poly.entity_id
_entity_poly.type
_entity_poly.pdbx_seq_one_letter_code
_entity_poly.pdbx_strand_id
1 'polypeptide(L)'
;MVAPKNHAPYPGCELGGRPQKYNQEDIENLANEFLIWLKKPENLWFKDFCLEKDIDPDLLSEWAKKNQKFNGVYKLAKHQQEARLIKGGLMNLYNASIVKLVLANAHGWNTDRQQTQVSGDATNPLSFLLKKADGESKDLVNYEQ
;
A
#
# COMPACT_ATOMS: atom_id res chain seq x y z
N MET A 1 0.66 36.42 15.87
CA MET A 1 2.00 37.05 15.96
C MET A 1 2.92 36.28 15.04
N VAL A 2 3.57 36.95 14.08
CA VAL A 2 4.55 36.32 13.18
C VAL A 2 5.91 36.34 13.89
N ALA A 3 6.66 35.24 13.84
CA ALA A 3 7.97 35.17 14.47
C ALA A 3 8.89 36.28 13.91
N PRO A 4 9.62 37.01 14.77
CA PRO A 4 10.50 38.09 14.34
C PRO A 4 11.57 37.56 13.36
N LYS A 5 11.67 38.23 12.21
CA LYS A 5 12.71 37.96 11.20
C LYS A 5 14.09 38.08 11.86
N ASN A 6 14.96 37.08 11.67
CA ASN A 6 16.34 36.98 12.20
C ASN A 6 16.50 36.56 13.68
N HIS A 7 15.58 35.78 14.25
CA HIS A 7 15.88 35.08 15.50
C HIS A 7 17.04 34.07 15.27
N ALA A 8 18.03 34.06 16.18
CA ALA A 8 19.10 33.07 16.18
C ALA A 8 18.51 31.65 16.30
N PRO A 9 18.97 30.66 15.52
CA PRO A 9 18.43 29.31 15.59
C PRO A 9 18.50 28.79 17.03
N TYR A 10 17.42 28.16 17.50
CA TYR A 10 17.43 27.51 18.81
C TYR A 10 18.59 26.50 18.87
N PRO A 11 19.30 26.39 20.00
CA PRO A 11 20.33 25.37 20.16
C PRO A 11 19.72 23.98 19.91
N GLY A 12 20.26 23.25 18.92
CA GLY A 12 19.71 21.99 18.42
C GLY A 12 18.95 22.07 17.09
N CYS A 13 18.66 23.27 16.57
CA CYS A 13 18.09 23.47 15.22
C CYS A 13 19.14 23.61 14.11
N GLU A 14 20.44 23.50 14.42
CA GLU A 14 21.55 23.80 13.49
C GLU A 14 21.59 22.89 12.26
N LEU A 15 21.12 21.65 12.40
CA LEU A 15 21.04 20.66 11.33
C LEU A 15 19.69 20.64 10.60
N GLY A 16 18.71 21.45 11.05
CA GLY A 16 17.41 21.60 10.40
C GLY A 16 16.67 20.29 10.11
N GLY A 17 15.87 19.79 11.05
CA GLY A 17 14.98 18.65 10.79
C GLY A 17 14.57 17.89 12.04
N ARG A 18 13.59 16.98 11.90
CA ARG A 18 13.26 16.01 12.95
C ARG A 18 14.46 15.06 13.10
N PRO A 19 15.03 14.89 14.31
CA PRO A 19 16.17 14.00 14.51
C PRO A 19 15.83 12.58 14.04
N GLN A 20 16.73 11.98 13.27
CA GLN A 20 16.55 10.60 12.80
C GLN A 20 16.82 9.63 13.95
N LYS A 21 15.82 8.79 14.27
CA LYS A 21 15.90 7.82 15.38
C LYS A 21 16.79 6.61 15.05
N TYR A 22 17.01 6.32 13.77
CA TYR A 22 17.75 5.13 13.31
C TYR A 22 18.82 5.53 12.31
N ASN A 23 20.05 5.09 12.55
CA ASN A 23 21.16 5.27 11.61
C ASN A 23 21.13 4.18 10.53
N GLN A 24 21.93 4.37 9.47
CA GLN A 24 22.02 3.42 8.36
C GLN A 24 22.50 2.03 8.83
N GLU A 25 23.47 1.99 9.73
CA GLU A 25 24.01 0.74 10.29
C GLU A 25 22.96 -0.03 11.11
N ASP A 26 22.14 0.69 11.89
CA ASP A 26 21.03 0.09 12.64
C ASP A 26 20.02 -0.57 11.70
N ILE A 27 19.70 0.09 10.58
CA ILE A 27 18.79 -0.45 9.57
C ILE A 27 19.37 -1.72 8.92
N GLU A 28 20.68 -1.78 8.69
CA GLU A 28 21.31 -2.98 8.13
C GLU A 28 21.35 -4.15 9.11
N ASN A 29 21.60 -3.87 10.38
CA ASN A 29 21.54 -4.86 11.45
C ASN A 29 20.12 -5.39 11.61
N LEU A 30 19.12 -4.50 11.61
CA LEU A 30 17.70 -4.87 11.59
C LEU A 30 17.34 -5.69 10.36
N ALA A 31 17.91 -5.42 9.18
CA ALA A 31 17.69 -6.24 7.99
C ALA A 31 18.15 -7.70 8.19
N ASN A 32 19.33 -7.88 8.82
CA ASN A 32 19.86 -9.21 9.10
C ASN A 32 18.99 -9.94 10.14
N GLU A 33 18.60 -9.26 11.22
CA GLU A 33 17.72 -9.82 12.24
C GLU A 33 16.36 -10.20 11.66
N PHE A 34 15.78 -9.32 10.84
CA PHE A 34 14.51 -9.56 10.19
C PHE A 34 14.59 -10.78 9.27
N LEU A 35 15.69 -10.93 8.52
CA LEU A 35 15.91 -12.10 7.67
C LEU A 35 15.99 -13.40 8.48
N ILE A 36 16.65 -13.40 9.64
CA ILE A 36 16.71 -14.56 10.54
C ILE A 36 15.32 -14.87 11.09
N TRP A 37 14.60 -13.85 11.54
CA TRP A 37 13.26 -13.96 12.09
C TRP A 37 12.27 -14.56 11.07
N LEU A 38 12.35 -14.14 9.80
CA LEU A 38 11.50 -14.65 8.72
C LEU A 38 11.66 -16.14 8.42
N LYS A 39 12.83 -16.73 8.74
CA LYS A 39 13.07 -18.18 8.51
C LYS A 39 12.15 -19.06 9.36
N LYS A 40 11.63 -18.56 10.47
CA LYS A 40 10.73 -19.31 11.34
C LYS A 40 9.36 -19.45 10.65
N PRO A 41 8.81 -20.67 10.52
CA PRO A 41 7.57 -20.90 9.81
C PRO A 41 6.33 -20.34 10.53
N GLU A 42 6.41 -20.20 11.86
CA GLU A 42 5.37 -19.61 12.72
C GLU A 42 5.10 -18.13 12.41
N ASN A 43 6.08 -17.43 11.87
CA ASN A 43 6.04 -15.99 11.61
C ASN A 43 5.27 -15.68 10.32
N LEU A 44 3.94 -15.76 10.39
CA LEU A 44 3.07 -15.52 9.23
C LEU A 44 3.00 -14.04 8.87
N TRP A 45 2.87 -13.16 9.86
CA TRP A 45 2.62 -11.74 9.65
C TRP A 45 3.91 -10.94 9.91
N PHE A 46 4.57 -10.47 8.84
CA PHE A 46 5.90 -9.88 8.99
C PHE A 46 5.95 -8.58 9.82
N LYS A 47 4.79 -7.92 10.03
CA LYS A 47 4.71 -6.74 10.90
C LYS A 47 4.93 -7.09 12.38
N ASP A 48 4.72 -8.36 12.75
CA ASP A 48 4.90 -8.83 14.13
C ASP A 48 6.37 -8.69 14.58
N PHE A 49 7.32 -8.77 13.64
CA PHE A 49 8.72 -8.47 13.91
C PHE A 49 8.94 -7.08 14.56
N CYS A 50 8.19 -6.07 14.11
CA CYS A 50 8.26 -4.73 14.68
C CYS A 50 7.54 -4.66 16.02
N LEU A 51 6.39 -5.32 16.15
CA LEU A 51 5.62 -5.35 17.38
C LEU A 51 6.38 -6.03 18.53
N GLU A 52 7.11 -7.11 18.25
CA GLU A 52 7.98 -7.80 19.23
C GLU A 52 9.12 -6.92 19.77
N LYS A 53 9.44 -5.83 19.06
CA LYS A 53 10.53 -4.90 19.40
C LYS A 53 10.01 -3.53 19.85
N ASP A 54 8.69 -3.38 20.04
CA ASP A 54 8.03 -2.10 20.32
C ASP A 54 8.34 -1.00 19.29
N ILE A 55 8.41 -1.41 18.02
CA ILE A 55 8.65 -0.55 16.86
C ILE A 55 7.37 -0.40 16.05
N ASP A 56 7.11 0.80 15.55
CA ASP A 56 6.01 1.04 14.62
C ASP A 56 6.24 0.29 13.28
N PRO A 57 5.33 -0.63 12.87
CA PRO A 57 5.47 -1.37 11.62
C PRO A 57 5.54 -0.52 10.36
N ASP A 58 5.07 0.73 10.39
CA ASP A 58 5.11 1.61 9.22
C ASP A 58 6.56 2.00 8.85
N LEU A 59 7.47 1.96 9.83
CA LEU A 59 8.91 2.18 9.64
C LEU A 59 9.56 1.15 8.69
N LEU A 60 9.01 -0.07 8.58
CA LEU A 60 9.50 -1.07 7.62
C LEU A 60 9.48 -0.53 6.20
N SER A 61 8.42 0.19 5.84
CA SER A 61 8.26 0.78 4.52
C SER A 61 9.22 1.95 4.29
N GLU A 62 9.53 2.71 5.34
CA GLU A 62 10.48 3.80 5.29
C GLU A 62 11.92 3.29 5.16
N TRP A 63 12.30 2.29 5.94
CA TRP A 63 13.61 1.65 5.87
C TRP A 63 13.85 0.98 4.52
N ALA A 64 12.82 0.35 3.95
CA ALA A 64 12.90 -0.19 2.59
C ALA A 64 13.14 0.89 1.52
N LYS A 65 12.73 2.15 1.72
CA LYS A 65 13.03 3.26 0.80
C LYS A 65 14.47 3.77 0.96
N LYS A 66 14.98 3.77 2.19
CA LYS A 66 16.30 4.34 2.54
C LYS A 66 17.47 3.37 2.31
N ASN A 67 17.26 2.07 2.46
CA ASN A 67 18.31 1.07 2.39
C ASN A 67 17.96 -0.07 1.41
N GLN A 68 18.84 -0.31 0.44
CA GLN A 68 18.64 -1.33 -0.60
C GLN A 68 18.65 -2.77 -0.04
N LYS A 69 19.50 -3.05 0.94
CA LYS A 69 19.56 -4.36 1.61
C LYS A 69 18.25 -4.62 2.37
N PHE A 70 17.79 -3.63 3.14
CA PHE A 70 16.50 -3.73 3.84
C PHE A 70 15.33 -3.89 2.86
N ASN A 71 15.35 -3.17 1.72
CA ASN A 71 14.36 -3.31 0.66
C ASN A 71 14.25 -4.76 0.16
N GLY A 72 15.39 -5.41 -0.08
CA GLY A 72 15.45 -6.80 -0.52
C GLY A 72 14.79 -7.75 0.49
N VAL A 73 15.15 -7.62 1.77
CA VAL A 73 14.55 -8.43 2.85
C VAL A 73 13.05 -8.14 3.00
N TYR A 74 12.64 -6.87 2.92
CA TYR A 74 11.24 -6.47 3.01
C TYR A 74 10.38 -7.05 1.87
N LYS A 75 10.89 -7.06 0.63
CA LYS A 75 10.22 -7.73 -0.50
C LYS A 75 10.13 -9.23 -0.28
N LEU A 76 11.22 -9.86 0.17
CA LEU A 76 11.23 -11.28 0.49
C LEU A 76 10.19 -11.63 1.56
N ALA A 77 10.06 -10.81 2.60
CA ALA A 77 9.07 -10.96 3.64
C ALA A 77 7.64 -10.98 3.08
N LYS A 78 7.31 -10.03 2.19
CA LYS A 78 6.01 -9.98 1.51
C LYS A 78 5.74 -11.24 0.69
N HIS A 79 6.72 -11.69 -0.09
CA HIS A 79 6.57 -12.90 -0.90
C HIS A 79 6.42 -14.16 -0.05
N GLN A 80 7.14 -14.25 1.07
CA GLN A 80 6.99 -15.37 1.99
C GLN A 80 5.61 -15.40 2.66
N GLN A 81 5.14 -14.25 3.14
CA GLN A 81 3.81 -14.11 3.71
C GLN A 81 2.74 -14.52 2.70
N GLU A 82 2.83 -14.01 1.46
CA GLU A 82 1.93 -14.35 0.36
C GLU A 82 1.90 -15.86 0.11
N ALA A 83 3.06 -16.49 -0.03
CA ALA A 83 3.16 -17.93 -0.26
C ALA A 83 2.59 -18.75 0.89
N ARG A 84 2.80 -18.33 2.15
CA ARG A 84 2.26 -19.01 3.34
C ARG A 84 0.74 -18.87 3.41
N LEU A 85 0.19 -17.70 3.13
CA LEU A 85 -1.25 -17.45 3.11
C LEU A 85 -1.95 -18.29 2.03
N ILE A 86 -1.38 -18.34 0.81
CA ILE A 86 -1.92 -19.14 -0.29
C ILE A 86 -1.90 -20.63 0.07
N LYS A 87 -0.76 -21.15 0.55
CA LYS A 87 -0.65 -22.55 0.96
C LYS A 87 -1.64 -22.89 2.08
N GLY A 88 -1.76 -22.04 3.09
CA GLY A 88 -2.71 -22.26 4.18
C GLY A 88 -4.17 -22.17 3.73
N GLY A 89 -4.50 -21.28 2.80
CA GLY A 89 -5.83 -21.23 2.17
C GLY A 89 -6.15 -22.47 1.35
N LEU A 90 -5.20 -22.96 0.53
CA LEU A 90 -5.35 -24.18 -0.27
C LEU A 90 -5.51 -25.44 0.58
N MET A 91 -4.83 -25.51 1.72
CA MET A 91 -4.95 -26.62 2.68
C MET A 91 -6.13 -26.45 3.65
N ASN A 92 -6.94 -25.41 3.47
CA ASN A 92 -8.07 -25.07 4.34
C ASN A 92 -7.68 -24.89 5.82
N LEU A 93 -6.43 -24.48 6.08
CA LEU A 93 -5.92 -24.11 7.41
C LEU A 93 -6.36 -22.72 7.82
N TYR A 94 -6.59 -21.84 6.83
CA TYR A 94 -7.06 -20.48 7.02
C TYR A 94 -8.38 -20.27 6.31
N ASN A 95 -9.20 -19.38 6.85
CA ASN A 95 -10.43 -18.96 6.20
C ASN A 95 -10.12 -18.31 4.83
N ALA A 96 -10.63 -18.92 3.75
CA ALA A 96 -10.36 -18.50 2.38
C ALA A 96 -10.78 -17.04 2.10
N SER A 97 -11.88 -16.57 2.71
CA SER A 97 -12.36 -15.19 2.56
C SER A 97 -11.40 -14.19 3.20
N ILE A 98 -10.85 -14.52 4.38
CA ILE A 98 -9.83 -13.68 5.04
C ILE A 98 -8.55 -13.67 4.21
N VAL A 99 -8.09 -14.83 3.73
CA VAL A 99 -6.91 -14.92 2.87
C VAL A 99 -7.09 -14.06 1.61
N LYS A 100 -8.26 -14.13 0.95
CA LYS A 100 -8.58 -13.28 -0.22
C LYS A 100 -8.48 -11.79 0.11
N LEU A 101 -9.06 -11.36 1.24
CA LEU A 101 -9.05 -9.96 1.66
C LEU A 101 -7.63 -9.46 1.95
N VAL A 102 -6.83 -10.27 2.63
CA VAL A 102 -5.42 -9.94 2.93
C VAL A 102 -4.60 -9.86 1.66
N LEU A 103 -4.72 -10.84 0.75
CA LEU A 103 -4.01 -10.83 -0.52
C LEU A 103 -4.39 -9.61 -1.37
N ALA A 104 -5.66 -9.22 -1.37
CA ALA A 104 -6.12 -8.02 -2.09
C ALA A 104 -5.51 -6.73 -1.52
N ASN A 105 -5.61 -6.54 -0.20
CA ASN A 105 -5.26 -5.26 0.44
C ASN A 105 -3.75 -5.12 0.73
N ALA A 106 -3.08 -6.19 1.13
CA ALA A 106 -1.67 -6.15 1.56
C ALA A 106 -0.69 -6.54 0.45
N HIS A 107 -1.12 -7.39 -0.50
CA HIS A 107 -0.29 -7.89 -1.61
C HIS A 107 -0.73 -7.40 -2.99
N GLY A 108 -1.79 -6.58 -3.07
CA GLY A 108 -2.23 -5.95 -4.31
C GLY A 108 -2.87 -6.92 -5.31
N TRP A 109 -3.38 -8.06 -4.86
CA TRP A 109 -4.08 -8.99 -5.73
C TRP A 109 -5.40 -8.38 -6.22
N ASN A 110 -5.59 -8.37 -7.54
CA ASN A 110 -6.89 -8.01 -8.08
C ASN A 110 -7.81 -9.24 -8.05
N THR A 111 -8.55 -9.37 -6.94
CA THR A 111 -9.34 -10.57 -6.65
C THR A 111 -10.78 -10.51 -7.17
N ASP A 112 -11.23 -9.36 -7.66
CA ASP A 112 -12.57 -9.16 -8.21
C ASP A 112 -12.49 -8.46 -9.57
N ARG A 113 -12.13 -9.24 -10.60
CA ARG A 113 -12.21 -8.79 -11.99
C ARG A 113 -13.60 -9.10 -12.52
N GLN A 114 -14.51 -8.16 -12.34
CA GLN A 114 -15.82 -8.22 -12.99
C GLN A 114 -15.72 -7.60 -14.37
N GLN A 115 -16.02 -8.38 -15.41
CA GLN A 115 -16.30 -7.85 -16.73
C GLN A 115 -17.76 -7.44 -16.77
N THR A 116 -18.03 -6.17 -16.49
CA THR A 116 -19.39 -5.64 -16.65
C THR A 116 -19.58 -5.29 -18.13
N GLN A 117 -20.41 -6.06 -18.83
CA GLN A 117 -20.87 -5.67 -20.15
C GLN A 117 -21.98 -4.63 -19.98
N VAL A 118 -21.74 -3.43 -20.51
CA VAL A 118 -22.74 -2.36 -20.56
C VAL A 118 -23.41 -2.45 -21.93
N SER A 119 -24.61 -3.03 -22.00
CA SER A 119 -25.41 -3.07 -23.23
C SER A 119 -26.83 -2.56 -22.99
N GLY A 120 -27.36 -1.88 -24.00
CA GLY A 120 -28.79 -1.58 -24.16
C GLY A 120 -29.22 -2.09 -25.53
N ASP A 121 -30.47 -2.53 -25.63
CA ASP A 121 -31.07 -2.99 -26.89
C ASP A 121 -32.10 -1.95 -27.39
N ALA A 122 -32.56 -2.07 -28.64
CA ALA A 122 -33.65 -1.27 -29.18
C ALA A 122 -34.93 -1.33 -28.32
N THR A 123 -35.16 -2.46 -27.63
CA THR A 123 -36.27 -2.63 -26.68
C THR A 123 -36.01 -2.03 -25.30
N ASN A 124 -34.74 -1.85 -24.91
CA ASN A 124 -34.35 -1.29 -23.62
C ASN A 124 -33.04 -0.49 -23.72
N PRO A 125 -33.09 0.70 -24.33
CA PRO A 125 -31.90 1.49 -24.60
C PRO A 125 -31.38 2.14 -23.31
N LEU A 126 -30.06 2.25 -23.21
CA LEU A 126 -29.43 3.04 -22.14
C LEU A 126 -29.70 4.53 -22.39
N SER A 127 -30.72 5.08 -21.74
CA SER A 127 -31.05 6.50 -21.84
C SER A 127 -30.31 7.32 -20.76
N PHE A 128 -29.49 8.27 -21.19
CA PHE A 128 -28.89 9.26 -20.29
C PHE A 128 -29.73 10.54 -20.32
N LEU A 129 -30.49 10.81 -19.26
CA LEU A 129 -31.24 12.07 -19.12
C LEU A 129 -30.28 13.21 -18.77
N LEU A 130 -29.99 14.07 -19.74
CA LEU A 130 -29.27 15.33 -19.52
C LEU A 130 -30.15 16.25 -18.67
N LYS A 131 -29.77 16.48 -17.40
CA LYS A 131 -30.53 17.33 -16.46
C LYS A 131 -30.45 18.83 -16.77
N LYS A 132 -29.62 19.24 -17.74
CA LYS A 132 -29.46 20.63 -18.15
C LYS A 132 -29.07 20.71 -19.63
N ALA A 133 -29.91 21.37 -20.41
CA ALA A 133 -29.63 21.74 -21.79
C ALA A 133 -29.06 23.16 -21.77
N ASP A 134 -27.77 23.30 -21.46
CA ASP A 134 -27.12 24.61 -21.29
C ASP A 134 -26.62 25.19 -22.64
N GLY A 135 -27.00 24.60 -23.78
CA GLY A 135 -26.75 25.15 -25.13
C GLY A 135 -25.28 25.20 -25.58
N GLU A 136 -24.31 24.93 -24.69
CA GLU A 136 -22.88 24.91 -25.03
C GLU A 136 -22.36 23.52 -25.43
N SER A 137 -23.06 22.45 -25.04
CA SER A 137 -22.69 21.08 -25.43
C SER A 137 -23.11 20.81 -26.86
N LYS A 138 -22.17 20.97 -27.80
CA LYS A 138 -22.29 20.54 -29.19
C LYS A 138 -22.25 19.03 -29.26
N ASP A 139 -23.38 18.36 -29.09
CA ASP A 139 -23.51 17.01 -29.62
C ASP A 139 -24.90 16.80 -30.20
N LEU A 140 -24.89 16.37 -31.47
CA LEU A 140 -26.00 15.94 -32.33
C LEU A 140 -26.76 17.06 -33.06
N VAL A 141 -26.11 17.67 -34.06
CA VAL A 141 -26.83 18.18 -35.23
C VAL A 141 -26.91 17.04 -36.25
N ASN A 142 -28.05 16.35 -36.32
CA ASN A 142 -28.35 15.48 -37.45
C ASN A 142 -28.67 16.41 -38.64
N TYR A 143 -27.75 16.50 -39.59
CA TYR A 143 -28.05 17.07 -40.91
C TYR A 143 -28.59 15.94 -41.79
N GLU A 144 -29.91 15.78 -41.80
CA GLU A 144 -30.60 15.15 -42.93
C GLU A 144 -31.18 16.27 -43.80
N GLN A 145 -30.52 16.56 -44.93
CA GLN A 145 -31.13 16.93 -46.22
C GLN A 145 -30.24 16.42 -47.34
#